data_AF-A0A2N6RYI0-F1
#
_entry.id   AF-A0A2N6RYI0-F1
#
_cell.length_a   1.000
_cell.length_b   1.000
_cell.length_c   1.000
_cell.angle_alpha   90.00
_cell.angle_beta   90.00
_cell.angle_gamma   90.00
#
_symmetry.space_group_name_H-M   'P 1'
#
loop_
_entity.id
_entity.type
_entity.pdbx_description
1 polymer ?
#
loop_
_entity_poly.entity_id
_entity_poly.type
_entity_poly.pdbx_seq_one_letter_code
_entity_poly.pdbx_strand_id
1 'polypeptide(L)'
;MKLAPIVNPDARKPAPKPLRVDLRKVFSIGTIAWIIATVVTFIIALLHITTWFPAIVCASGMIIGILLLIWEHFDRWDYRRLGK
;
A
#
# COMPACT_ATOMS: atom_id res chain seq x y z
N MET A 1 30.71 -17.23 10.96
CA MET A 1 29.28 -16.95 10.69
C MET A 1 28.48 -17.45 11.89
N LYS A 2 27.65 -16.61 12.52
CA LYS A 2 27.06 -16.87 13.85
C LYS A 2 25.85 -17.80 13.72
N LEU A 3 26.08 -19.12 13.69
CA LEU A 3 25.04 -20.18 13.69
C LEU A 3 24.25 -20.30 15.00
N ALA A 4 24.57 -19.47 16.00
CA ALA A 4 23.95 -19.44 17.32
C ALA A 4 22.41 -19.48 17.32
N PRO A 5 21.67 -18.80 16.40
CA PRO A 5 20.21 -18.81 16.42
C PRO A 5 19.57 -20.14 15.99
N ILE A 6 20.27 -20.99 15.24
CA ILE A 6 19.75 -22.29 14.77
C ILE A 6 19.94 -23.36 15.86
N VAL A 7 21.01 -23.26 16.64
CA VAL A 7 21.38 -24.23 17.68
C VAL A 7 20.74 -23.90 19.04
N ASN A 8 20.52 -22.61 19.33
CA ASN A 8 19.88 -22.17 20.57
C ASN A 8 18.79 -21.11 20.26
N PRO A 9 17.49 -21.46 20.34
CA PRO A 9 16.40 -20.54 20.07
C PRO A 9 16.36 -19.35 21.04
N ASP A 10 16.89 -19.49 22.26
CA ASP A 10 16.95 -18.43 23.27
C ASP A 10 18.04 -17.37 22.96
N ALA A 11 18.99 -17.69 22.07
CA ALA A 11 19.99 -16.74 21.58
C ALA A 11 19.45 -15.81 20.48
N ARG A 12 18.15 -15.89 20.14
CA ARG A 12 17.51 -15.04 19.15
C ARG A 12 17.50 -13.60 19.64
N LYS A 13 18.11 -12.70 18.87
CA LYS A 13 17.95 -11.25 19.12
C LYS A 13 16.46 -10.88 19.10
N PRO A 14 16.00 -10.01 20.01
CA PRO A 14 14.63 -9.52 19.96
C PRO A 14 14.35 -8.92 18.59
N ALA A 15 13.14 -9.13 18.09
CA ALA A 15 12.74 -8.59 16.79
C ALA A 15 12.97 -7.07 16.80
N PRO A 16 13.57 -6.50 15.73
CA PRO A 16 13.76 -5.06 15.63
C PRO A 16 12.40 -4.38 15.77
N LYS A 17 12.35 -3.25 16.46
CA LYS A 17 11.12 -2.47 16.59
C LYS A 17 10.63 -2.10 15.18
N PRO A 18 9.35 -2.32 14.86
CA PRO A 18 8.82 -1.96 13.54
C PRO A 18 9.05 -0.48 13.28
N LEU A 19 9.59 -0.18 12.10
CA LEU A 19 9.85 1.20 11.69
C LEU A 19 8.51 1.92 11.56
N ARG A 20 8.38 3.04 12.27
CA ARG A 20 7.17 3.86 12.29
C ARG A 20 7.07 4.70 11.01
N VAL A 21 6.87 4.04 9.88
CA VAL A 21 6.53 4.71 8.62
C VAL A 21 5.03 5.03 8.61
N ASP A 22 4.66 6.20 8.12
CA ASP A 22 3.26 6.64 8.06
C ASP A 22 2.63 6.07 6.78
N LEU A 23 2.19 4.80 6.84
CA LEU A 23 1.62 4.07 5.69
C LEU A 23 0.47 4.84 5.04
N ARG A 24 -0.38 5.47 5.86
CA ARG A 24 -1.45 6.34 5.37
C ARG A 24 -0.96 7.43 4.42
N LYS A 25 0.17 8.10 4.73
CA LYS A 25 0.71 9.16 3.86
C LYS A 25 1.20 8.58 2.53
N VAL A 26 1.95 7.48 2.58
CA VAL A 26 2.50 6.83 1.38
C VAL A 26 1.37 6.34 0.47
N PHE A 27 0.39 5.63 1.02
CA PHE A 27 -0.77 5.15 0.26
C PHE A 27 -1.64 6.28 -0.28
N SER A 28 -1.79 7.38 0.48
CA SER A 28 -2.56 8.54 0.01
C SER A 28 -1.91 9.19 -1.21
N ILE A 29 -0.59 9.41 -1.17
CA ILE A 29 0.16 10.00 -2.29
C ILE A 29 0.06 9.11 -3.52
N GLY A 30 0.29 7.80 -3.36
CA GLY A 30 0.16 6.85 -4.47
C GLY A 30 -1.24 6.82 -5.06
N THR A 31 -2.28 6.84 -4.22
CA THR A 31 -3.67 6.83 -4.68
C THR A 31 -4.04 8.10 -5.43
N ILE A 32 -3.60 9.28 -4.96
CA ILE A 32 -3.82 10.55 -5.66
C ILE A 32 -3.17 10.52 -7.04
N ALA A 33 -1.94 10.01 -7.15
CA ALA A 33 -1.27 9.86 -8.44
C ALA A 33 -2.06 8.95 -9.41
N TRP A 34 -2.58 7.82 -8.92
CA TRP A 34 -3.42 6.92 -9.71
C TRP A 34 -4.76 7.56 -10.14
N ILE A 35 -5.40 8.37 -9.28
CA ILE A 35 -6.61 9.11 -9.63
C ILE A 35 -6.32 10.07 -10.79
N ILE A 36 -5.25 10.85 -10.70
CA ILE A 36 -4.86 11.80 -11.75
C ILE A 36 -4.58 11.05 -13.06
N ALA A 37 -3.81 9.96 -13.00
CA ALA A 37 -3.52 9.13 -14.18
C ALA A 37 -4.80 8.55 -14.80
N THR A 38 -5.77 8.12 -13.98
CA THR A 38 -7.06 7.61 -14.44
C THR A 38 -7.86 8.69 -15.16
N VAL A 39 -7.94 9.90 -14.60
CA VAL A 39 -8.65 11.02 -15.24
C VAL A 39 -8.03 11.36 -16.60
N VAL A 40 -6.70 11.48 -16.65
CA VAL A 40 -5.98 11.80 -17.89
C VAL A 40 -6.20 10.73 -18.97
N THR A 41 -5.97 9.46 -18.62
CA THR A 41 -6.10 8.35 -19.58
C THR A 41 -7.55 8.14 -20.03
N PHE A 42 -8.52 8.38 -19.15
CA PHE A 42 -9.93 8.35 -19.49
C PHE A 42 -10.32 9.44 -20.50
N ILE A 43 -9.86 10.68 -20.30
CA ILE A 43 -10.10 11.77 -21.26
C ILE A 43 -9.47 11.45 -22.61
N ILE A 44 -8.23 10.96 -22.65
CA ILE A 44 -7.54 10.58 -23.90
C ILE A 44 -8.29 9.45 -24.62
N ALA A 45 -8.83 8.47 -23.89
CA ALA A 45 -9.64 7.40 -24.46
C ALA A 45 -10.97 7.91 -25.04
N LEU A 46 -11.64 8.87 -24.36
CA LEU A 46 -12.86 9.52 -24.86
C LEU A 46 -12.62 10.31 -26.15
N LEU A 47 -11.43 10.90 -26.29
CA LEU A 47 -11.01 11.60 -27.51
C LEU A 47 -10.59 10.63 -28.63
N HIS A 48 -10.69 9.31 -28.42
CA HIS A 48 -10.26 8.27 -29.36
C HIS A 48 -8.79 8.35 -29.79
N ILE A 49 -7.94 8.99 -28.97
CA ILE A 49 -6.49 9.12 -29.24
C ILE A 49 -5.75 7.84 -28.86
N THR A 50 -6.27 7.07 -27.89
CA THR A 50 -5.71 5.80 -27.45
C THR A 50 -6.82 4.76 -27.19
N THR A 51 -6.44 3.51 -26.95
CA THR A 51 -7.39 2.44 -26.61
C THR A 51 -7.87 2.58 -25.17
N TRP A 52 -8.90 1.83 -24.78
CA TRP A 52 -9.39 1.81 -23.40
C TRP A 52 -8.45 1.12 -22.41
N PHE A 53 -7.43 0.41 -22.90
CA PHE A 53 -6.55 -0.40 -22.07
C PHE A 53 -5.78 0.41 -21.00
N PRO A 54 -5.13 1.55 -21.32
CA PRO A 54 -4.43 2.35 -20.31
C PRO A 54 -5.37 2.91 -19.25
N ALA A 55 -6.61 3.27 -19.62
CA ALA A 55 -7.62 3.75 -18.69
C ALA A 55 -8.04 2.66 -17.69
N ILE A 56 -8.21 1.42 -18.16
CA ILE A 56 -8.53 0.26 -17.30
C ILE A 56 -7.37 -0.04 -16.33
N VAL A 57 -6.12 0.02 -16.80
CA VAL A 57 -4.93 -0.18 -15.95
C VAL A 57 -4.82 0.91 -14.89
N CYS A 58 -5.06 2.17 -15.25
CA CYS A 58 -5.04 3.26 -14.28
C CYS A 58 -6.16 3.13 -13.25
N ALA A 59 -7.37 2.80 -13.71
CA ALA A 59 -8.52 2.57 -12.85
C ALA A 59 -8.29 1.41 -11.86
N SER A 60 -7.64 0.32 -12.29
CA SER A 60 -7.31 -0.79 -11.40
C SER A 60 -6.30 -0.37 -10.32
N GLY A 61 -5.26 0.39 -10.69
CA GLY A 61 -4.31 0.97 -9.73
C GLY A 61 -4.98 1.90 -8.72
N MET A 62 -5.93 2.73 -9.16
CA MET A 62 -6.75 3.57 -8.28
C MET A 62 -7.58 2.74 -7.30
N ILE A 63 -8.28 1.70 -7.79
CA ILE A 63 -9.10 0.81 -6.95
C ILE A 63 -8.24 0.11 -5.90
N ILE A 64 -7.08 -0.43 -6.29
CA ILE A 64 -6.14 -1.07 -5.36
C ILE A 64 -5.65 -0.06 -4.30
N GLY A 65 -5.31 1.16 -4.70
CA GLY A 65 -4.90 2.22 -3.77
C GLY A 65 -5.97 2.55 -2.73
N ILE A 66 -7.24 2.67 -3.15
CA ILE A 66 -8.38 2.90 -2.26
C ILE A 66 -8.56 1.72 -1.29
N LEU A 67 -8.49 0.48 -1.79
CA LEU A 67 -8.61 -0.72 -0.95
C LEU A 67 -7.50 -0.77 0.12
N LEU A 68 -6.26 -0.41 -0.23
CA LEU A 68 -5.14 -0.33 0.72
C LEU A 68 -5.34 0.76 1.76
N LEU A 69 -5.92 1.91 1.40
CA LEU A 69 -6.26 2.97 2.35
C LEU A 69 -7.37 2.55 3.31
N ILE A 70 -8.38 1.84 2.82
CA ILE A 70 -9.45 1.27 3.65
C ILE A 70 -8.87 0.24 4.61
N TRP A 71 -8.03 -0.66 4.12
CA TRP A 71 -7.33 -1.65 4.95
C TRP A 71 -6.50 -0.97 6.04
N GLU A 72 -5.66 0.01 5.69
CA GLU A 72 -4.86 0.78 6.65
C GLU A 72 -5.72 1.50 7.69
N HIS A 73 -6.90 2.00 7.30
CA HIS A 73 -7.83 2.62 8.24
C HIS A 73 -8.33 1.61 9.28
N PHE A 74 -8.67 0.38 8.86
CA PHE A 74 -9.13 -0.69 9.74
C PHE A 74 -8.00 -1.29 10.58
N ASP A 75 -6.82 -1.55 10.01
CA ASP A 75 -5.66 -2.08 10.74
C ASP A 75 -5.23 -1.12 11.87
N ARG A 76 -5.30 0.19 11.60
CA ARG A 76 -5.08 1.23 12.61
C ARG A 76 -6.12 1.24 13.74
N TRP A 77 -7.34 0.76 13.49
CA TRP A 77 -8.33 0.58 14.56
C TRP A 77 -7.98 -0.63 15.43
N ASP A 78 -7.36 -1.66 14.86
CA ASP A 78 -7.02 -2.88 15.59
C ASP A 78 -5.83 -2.69 16.54
N TYR A 79 -4.80 -1.91 16.17
CA TYR A 79 -3.73 -1.51 17.11
C TYR A 79 -4.26 -0.79 18.36
N ARG A 80 -5.38 -0.07 18.26
CA ARG A 80 -6.01 0.58 19.42
C ARG A 80 -6.78 -0.40 20.31
N ARG A 81 -7.21 -1.54 19.77
CA ARG A 81 -7.92 -2.59 20.50
C ARG A 81 -6.96 -3.56 21.19
N LEU A 82 -5.83 -3.87 20.56
CA LEU A 82 -4.79 -4.76 21.07
C LEU A 82 -3.85 -4.11 22.11
N GLY A 83 -4.01 -2.81 22.37
CA GLY A 83 -3.28 -2.07 23.42
C GLY A 83 -3.92 -2.12 24.81
N LYS A 84 -4.86 -3.03 25.05
CA LYS A 84 -5.36 -3.39 26.39
C LYS A 84 -4.75 -4.72 26.83
#